data_AF-A0A514CJT6-F1
#
_entry.id   AF-A0A514CJT6-F1
#
_cell.length_a   1.000
_cell.length_b   1.000
_cell.length_c   1.000
_cell.angle_alpha   90.00
_cell.angle_beta   90.00
_cell.angle_gamma   90.00
#
_symmetry.space_group_name_H-M   'P 1'
#
loop_
_entity.id
_entity.type
_entity.pdbx_description
1 polymer ?
#
loop_
_entity_poly.entity_id
_entity_poly.type
_entity_poly.pdbx_seq_one_letter_code
_entity_poly.pdbx_strand_id
1 'polypeptide(L)'
;MRLSSLLLLLFFCTSAGNTVFAQVEKGYYQFPIKPGERNYLSGNMSEIRPNHFHSGIDIKTDGRQGLPVYAAADGYVYRMKVSSYGYGNVLYLKHPNGQYTLYGHLKDFNSRIAKYMWQEMAEAEENDLQIYPDSMAVPVKKGEIIAYSGNTGSSGGPHLHFEIRDSLDRALDPLKFDFSEVKDSTSPTVRAVAITPLTLESRINGKFERTVLKLNYRDHKFVVDGNISITGKVGIEVSGYDKLDGAYNPNGFPHFEIYEEGQKTFDINVDKIDFNLGRFLLSHTHENRYTKLYTTPYNQFDYYSPDSLFSGAIEVAADSVKDVTVRLEDVFGNESLLQLSFKGEKETHDVSSYSASRKKVEFIRNWMIIRADKTDGHKLAKFYVNGMMMDVMMAYEDPRFRTYIWDLDFGLPDSVDVCSEMIKPELQAKIPFDKEYYFNDGHTAIHFPKDALLETLFLHTERSTYYNRPSVKINDDRGDYLRNEIEVSMDVSEYDGAKDHVDVYQLYNNGYKRFLGGQWNDGQITFKTKYFGTFVLVKDDTPPSIRPIRVNSSQLRFTIRDNLSGIKRFEARIDGKWVILRFEHKNGVIWTQKQDNAPFKGQFELKVIDNAGNTAVFSRKL
;
A
#
# COMPACT_ATOMS: atom_id res chain seq x y z
N MET A 1 42.40 60.25 -34.33
CA MET A 1 41.78 60.33 -32.98
C MET A 1 40.52 59.46 -33.02
N ARG A 2 40.65 58.16 -32.70
CA ARG A 2 40.22 57.52 -31.44
C ARG A 2 38.78 57.85 -31.02
N LEU A 3 37.89 56.88 -31.22
CA LEU A 3 36.70 56.64 -30.40
C LEU A 3 36.53 55.13 -30.18
N SER A 4 35.93 54.84 -29.04
CA SER A 4 35.92 53.61 -28.24
C SER A 4 35.25 52.40 -28.88
N SER A 5 35.77 51.20 -28.58
CA SER A 5 35.04 49.94 -28.70
C SER A 5 34.84 49.34 -27.31
N LEU A 6 33.59 49.30 -26.88
CA LEU A 6 33.09 48.58 -25.71
C LEU A 6 32.86 47.13 -26.16
N LEU A 7 33.63 46.18 -25.61
CA LEU A 7 33.48 44.76 -25.93
C LEU A 7 32.47 44.13 -24.97
N LEU A 8 31.28 43.81 -25.47
CA LEU A 8 30.23 43.06 -24.78
C LEU A 8 30.53 41.56 -24.91
N LEU A 9 30.94 40.90 -23.83
CA LEU A 9 31.09 39.44 -23.79
C LEU A 9 29.73 38.80 -23.47
N LEU A 10 29.09 38.25 -24.50
CA LEU A 10 27.93 37.37 -24.39
C LEU A 10 28.37 35.99 -23.91
N PHE A 11 28.09 35.66 -22.65
CA PHE A 11 28.13 34.29 -22.14
C PHE A 11 26.85 33.57 -22.57
N PHE A 12 26.95 32.66 -23.54
CA PHE A 12 25.91 31.66 -23.80
C PHE A 12 25.98 30.60 -22.70
N CYS A 13 25.06 30.67 -21.74
CA CYS A 13 24.84 29.63 -20.75
C CYS A 13 23.83 28.63 -21.33
N THR A 14 24.31 27.56 -21.96
CA THR A 14 23.46 26.41 -22.30
C THR A 14 23.35 25.52 -21.07
N SER A 15 22.26 25.66 -20.32
CA SER A 15 21.89 24.73 -19.25
C SER A 15 21.33 23.44 -19.86
N ALA A 16 22.21 22.52 -20.23
CA ALA A 16 21.83 21.11 -20.34
C ALA A 16 21.80 20.53 -18.92
N GLY A 17 20.59 20.38 -18.37
CA GLY A 17 20.35 19.68 -17.12
C GLY A 17 20.58 18.18 -17.30
N ASN A 18 21.84 17.76 -17.24
CA ASN A 18 22.18 16.37 -16.98
C ASN A 18 22.12 16.16 -15.47
N THR A 19 21.04 15.57 -14.97
CA THR A 19 21.07 14.90 -13.67
C THR A 19 21.99 13.69 -13.79
N VAL A 20 23.28 13.91 -13.54
CA VAL A 20 24.27 12.84 -13.39
C VAL A 20 24.00 12.19 -12.04
N PHE A 21 23.21 11.11 -12.02
CA PHE A 21 23.47 10.08 -11.02
C PHE A 21 24.88 9.59 -11.33
N ALA A 22 25.85 9.84 -10.45
CA ALA A 22 27.17 9.25 -10.59
C ALA A 22 26.97 7.74 -10.75
N GLN A 23 27.36 7.20 -11.91
CA GLN A 23 27.27 5.78 -12.19
C GLN A 23 28.06 5.07 -11.10
N VAL A 24 27.37 4.36 -10.19
CA VAL A 24 28.01 3.63 -9.09
C VAL A 24 28.99 2.65 -9.72
N GLU A 25 30.22 2.65 -9.22
CA GLU A 25 31.28 1.79 -9.76
C GLU A 25 30.79 0.33 -9.76
N LYS A 26 31.01 -0.36 -10.87
CA LYS A 26 30.60 -1.76 -11.00
C LYS A 26 31.23 -2.60 -9.88
N GLY A 27 30.40 -3.37 -9.20
CA GLY A 27 30.85 -4.19 -8.07
C GLY A 27 31.12 -3.41 -6.79
N TYR A 28 30.69 -2.14 -6.67
CA TYR A 28 30.74 -1.39 -5.41
C TYR A 28 30.05 -2.17 -4.28
N TYR A 29 28.84 -2.64 -4.53
CA TYR A 29 28.09 -3.52 -3.63
C TYR A 29 28.43 -5.00 -3.88
N GLN A 30 28.62 -5.77 -2.81
CA GLN A 30 28.56 -7.23 -2.85
C GLN A 30 27.18 -7.73 -2.41
N PHE A 31 26.84 -8.95 -2.81
CA PHE A 31 25.61 -9.59 -2.37
C PHE A 31 25.67 -9.94 -0.86
N PRO A 32 24.61 -9.69 -0.08
CA PRO A 32 24.69 -9.67 1.39
C PRO A 32 24.57 -11.04 2.05
N ILE A 33 24.25 -12.11 1.31
CA ILE A 33 24.17 -13.49 1.80
C ILE A 33 24.80 -14.44 0.79
N LYS A 34 25.72 -15.30 1.25
CA LYS A 34 26.46 -16.25 0.38
C LYS A 34 27.03 -15.55 -0.89
N PRO A 35 27.85 -14.49 -0.72
CA PRO A 35 28.40 -13.75 -1.86
C PRO A 35 29.18 -14.70 -2.78
N GLY A 36 28.98 -14.56 -4.10
CA GLY A 36 29.57 -15.41 -5.13
C GLY A 36 28.87 -16.75 -5.36
N GLU A 37 27.82 -17.08 -4.59
CA GLU A 37 27.03 -18.30 -4.76
C GLU A 37 25.65 -18.01 -5.35
N ARG A 38 25.06 -19.00 -6.04
CA ARG A 38 23.69 -18.88 -6.54
C ARG A 38 22.71 -18.65 -5.39
N ASN A 39 21.87 -17.63 -5.52
CA ASN A 39 20.81 -17.28 -4.59
C ASN A 39 19.45 -17.22 -5.28
N TYR A 40 18.40 -17.20 -4.48
CA TYR A 40 17.01 -17.17 -4.92
C TYR A 40 16.23 -16.14 -4.10
N LEU A 41 15.30 -15.45 -4.74
CA LEU A 41 14.45 -14.49 -4.07
C LEU A 41 13.08 -15.09 -3.74
N SER A 42 12.48 -14.57 -2.67
CA SER A 42 11.05 -14.71 -2.36
C SER A 42 10.26 -13.45 -2.67
N GLY A 43 10.95 -12.37 -3.01
CA GLY A 43 10.40 -11.06 -3.34
C GLY A 43 11.45 -10.16 -4.03
N ASN A 44 11.06 -9.28 -4.95
CA ASN A 44 11.91 -8.26 -5.58
C ASN A 44 11.24 -6.88 -5.56
N MET A 45 11.95 -5.85 -6.05
CA MET A 45 11.38 -4.52 -6.14
C MET A 45 10.23 -4.52 -7.15
N SER A 46 9.32 -3.55 -7.06
CA SER A 46 8.14 -3.36 -7.92
C SER A 46 7.01 -4.38 -7.75
N GLU A 47 7.16 -5.37 -6.85
CA GLU A 47 6.02 -6.18 -6.44
C GLU A 47 4.92 -5.35 -5.80
N ILE A 48 3.69 -5.56 -6.26
CA ILE A 48 2.51 -4.96 -5.68
C ILE A 48 2.23 -5.63 -4.32
N ARG A 49 2.42 -4.89 -3.23
CA ARG A 49 2.04 -5.28 -1.87
C ARG A 49 0.82 -4.45 -1.42
N PRO A 50 0.07 -4.87 -0.39
CA PRO A 50 -1.05 -4.08 0.10
C PRO A 50 -0.61 -2.63 0.40
N ASN A 51 -1.12 -1.68 -0.39
CA ASN A 51 -0.91 -0.25 -0.27
C ASN A 51 0.50 0.31 -0.61
N HIS A 52 1.45 -0.48 -1.13
CA HIS A 52 2.78 0.01 -1.54
C HIS A 52 3.51 -0.99 -2.44
N PHE A 53 4.50 -0.52 -3.21
CA PHE A 53 5.45 -1.41 -3.87
C PHE A 53 6.46 -1.97 -2.85
N HIS A 54 6.90 -3.21 -3.06
CA HIS A 54 8.03 -3.77 -2.33
C HIS A 54 9.32 -3.01 -2.69
N SER A 55 10.08 -2.58 -1.69
CA SER A 55 11.20 -1.61 -1.81
C SER A 55 12.59 -2.23 -1.94
N GLY A 56 12.69 -3.54 -2.11
CA GLY A 56 13.98 -4.21 -2.19
C GLY A 56 13.87 -5.64 -2.65
N ILE A 57 14.82 -6.48 -2.25
CA ILE A 57 14.82 -7.91 -2.53
C ILE A 57 14.73 -8.73 -1.24
N ASP A 58 13.90 -9.76 -1.25
CA ASP A 58 13.80 -10.74 -0.16
C ASP A 58 14.62 -11.97 -0.54
N ILE A 59 15.81 -12.10 0.04
CA ILE A 59 16.77 -13.16 -0.26
C ILE A 59 16.46 -14.36 0.62
N LYS A 60 16.19 -15.51 0.01
CA LYS A 60 15.88 -16.75 0.73
C LYS A 60 17.07 -17.25 1.54
N THR A 61 16.78 -17.84 2.69
CA THR A 61 17.79 -18.38 3.61
C THR A 61 17.64 -19.89 3.81
N ASP A 62 17.28 -20.61 2.75
CA ASP A 62 17.05 -22.07 2.75
C ASP A 62 16.03 -22.54 3.81
N GLY A 63 15.06 -21.70 4.16
CA GLY A 63 14.06 -21.99 5.19
C GLY A 63 14.60 -21.97 6.63
N ARG A 64 15.82 -21.49 6.87
CA ARG A 64 16.43 -21.36 8.20
C ARG A 64 16.81 -19.93 8.55
N GLN A 65 16.86 -19.63 9.84
CA GLN A 65 17.42 -18.38 10.37
C GLN A 65 18.89 -18.59 10.74
N GLY A 66 19.66 -17.51 10.83
CA GLY A 66 21.02 -17.52 11.37
C GLY A 66 22.13 -17.56 10.33
N LEU A 67 21.83 -17.40 9.03
CA LEU A 67 22.89 -17.29 8.03
C LEU A 67 23.67 -15.98 8.23
N PRO A 68 25.00 -15.96 8.08
CA PRO A 68 25.77 -14.73 8.12
C PRO A 68 25.26 -13.72 7.08
N VAL A 69 25.08 -12.48 7.52
CA VAL A 69 24.73 -11.34 6.68
C VAL A 69 25.95 -10.42 6.62
N TYR A 70 26.39 -10.12 5.41
CA TYR A 70 27.60 -9.36 5.14
C TYR A 70 27.28 -7.92 4.74
N ALA A 71 28.09 -6.96 5.18
CA ALA A 71 28.00 -5.58 4.71
C ALA A 71 28.28 -5.52 3.19
N ALA A 72 27.36 -4.96 2.42
CA ALA A 72 27.45 -4.88 0.97
C ALA A 72 28.58 -3.96 0.49
N ALA A 73 28.94 -2.94 1.27
CA ALA A 73 30.04 -2.02 0.99
C ALA A 73 30.62 -1.44 2.29
N ASP A 74 31.78 -0.79 2.18
CA ASP A 74 32.38 0.00 3.27
C ASP A 74 31.42 1.08 3.74
N GLY A 75 31.42 1.37 5.05
CA GLY A 75 30.55 2.39 5.60
C GLY A 75 30.51 2.37 7.12
N TYR A 76 29.39 2.80 7.68
CA TYR A 76 29.12 2.77 9.11
C TYR A 76 27.63 2.56 9.38
N VAL A 77 27.29 2.08 10.58
CA VAL A 77 25.88 1.97 11.01
C VAL A 77 25.32 3.36 11.24
N TYR A 78 24.47 3.82 10.33
CA TYR A 78 23.81 5.14 10.40
C TYR A 78 22.52 5.09 11.23
N ARG A 79 21.80 3.98 11.13
CA ARG A 79 20.56 3.75 11.88
C ARG A 79 20.45 2.26 12.19
N MET A 80 19.95 1.94 13.37
CA MET A 80 19.58 0.58 13.72
C MET A 80 18.33 0.56 14.59
N LYS A 81 17.53 -0.49 14.45
CA LYS A 81 16.28 -0.63 15.20
C LYS A 81 16.07 -2.07 15.63
N VAL A 82 15.62 -2.25 16.85
CA VAL A 82 14.97 -3.47 17.36
C VAL A 82 13.48 -3.18 17.45
N SER A 83 12.67 -4.01 16.83
CA SER A 83 11.22 -3.80 16.73
C SER A 83 10.50 -5.13 16.74
N SER A 84 9.34 -5.18 17.38
CA SER A 84 8.47 -6.36 17.35
C SER A 84 7.72 -6.49 16.02
N TYR A 85 7.60 -5.39 15.26
CA TYR A 85 6.85 -5.26 14.00
C TYR A 85 7.71 -4.66 12.87
N GLY A 86 7.14 -4.55 11.65
CA GLY A 86 7.81 -3.94 10.49
C GLY A 86 9.03 -4.76 10.06
N TYR A 87 10.17 -4.12 9.79
CA TYR A 87 11.42 -4.82 9.48
C TYR A 87 11.98 -5.66 10.64
N GLY A 88 11.42 -5.57 11.85
CA GLY A 88 11.97 -6.28 13.01
C GLY A 88 13.31 -5.70 13.44
N ASN A 89 14.33 -6.56 13.62
CA ASN A 89 15.71 -6.08 13.72
C ASN A 89 16.20 -5.62 12.35
N VAL A 90 16.71 -4.40 12.29
CA VAL A 90 17.18 -3.82 11.04
C VAL A 90 18.43 -2.97 11.24
N LEU A 91 19.34 -3.06 10.28
CA LEU A 91 20.52 -2.20 10.15
C LEU A 91 20.41 -1.36 8.88
N TYR A 92 20.80 -0.10 8.99
CA TYR A 92 21.01 0.81 7.88
C TYR A 92 22.48 1.22 7.89
N LEU A 93 23.19 0.92 6.81
CA LEU A 93 24.55 1.38 6.62
C LEU A 93 24.55 2.59 5.70
N LYS A 94 25.32 3.63 6.04
CA LYS A 94 25.62 4.73 5.13
C LYS A 94 27.00 4.53 4.53
N HIS A 95 27.12 4.77 3.22
CA HIS A 95 28.32 4.50 2.46
C HIS A 95 29.02 5.78 1.98
N PRO A 96 30.34 5.73 1.66
CA PRO A 96 31.08 6.89 1.15
C PRO A 96 30.51 7.54 -0.10
N ASN A 97 29.82 6.80 -0.96
CA ASN A 97 29.12 7.32 -2.14
C ASN A 97 27.81 8.09 -1.83
N GLY A 98 27.42 8.20 -0.55
CA GLY A 98 26.22 8.91 -0.10
C GLY A 98 24.93 8.06 -0.10
N GLN A 99 24.99 6.83 -0.60
CA GLN A 99 23.87 5.88 -0.59
C GLN A 99 23.80 5.10 0.74
N TYR A 100 22.69 4.38 0.91
CA TYR A 100 22.45 3.52 2.07
C TYR A 100 22.17 2.09 1.64
N THR A 101 22.50 1.13 2.51
CA THR A 101 21.97 -0.24 2.42
C THR A 101 21.18 -0.60 3.67
N LEU A 102 20.08 -1.32 3.49
CA LEU A 102 19.20 -1.78 4.56
C LEU A 102 19.24 -3.31 4.65
N TYR A 103 19.31 -3.84 5.87
CA TYR A 103 19.30 -5.28 6.17
C TYR A 103 18.20 -5.57 7.19
N GLY A 104 17.07 -6.10 6.73
CA GLY A 104 15.84 -6.29 7.51
C GLY A 104 15.60 -7.74 7.93
N HIS A 105 14.64 -7.91 8.85
CA HIS A 105 14.20 -9.18 9.42
C HIS A 105 15.29 -9.99 10.13
N LEU A 106 16.36 -9.33 10.58
CA LEU A 106 17.54 -9.98 11.15
C LEU A 106 17.19 -10.75 12.42
N LYS A 107 17.79 -11.93 12.63
CA LYS A 107 17.62 -12.67 13.88
C LYS A 107 18.33 -11.95 15.02
N ASP A 108 19.56 -11.53 14.76
CA ASP A 108 20.41 -10.79 15.70
C ASP A 108 21.50 -10.05 14.92
N PHE A 109 22.14 -9.07 15.56
CA PHE A 109 23.33 -8.41 15.03
C PHE A 109 24.58 -9.23 15.37
N ASN A 110 25.74 -8.88 14.79
CA ASN A 110 27.00 -9.43 15.28
C ASN A 110 27.25 -8.99 16.74
N SER A 111 28.16 -9.67 17.45
CA SER A 111 28.36 -9.43 18.90
C SER A 111 28.72 -7.99 19.25
N ARG A 112 29.51 -7.32 18.38
CA ARG A 112 29.93 -5.92 18.57
C ARG A 112 28.72 -4.96 18.48
N ILE A 113 27.92 -5.10 17.42
CA ILE A 113 26.75 -4.25 17.15
C ILE A 113 25.62 -4.56 18.15
N ALA A 114 25.41 -5.84 18.48
CA ALA A 114 24.41 -6.27 19.46
C ALA A 114 24.69 -5.69 20.84
N LYS A 115 25.96 -5.72 21.30
CA LYS A 115 26.36 -5.14 22.58
C LYS A 115 26.03 -3.64 22.65
N TYR A 116 26.31 -2.89 21.57
CA TYR A 116 25.98 -1.47 21.49
C TYR A 116 24.47 -1.25 21.66
N MET A 117 23.63 -1.93 20.87
CA MET A 117 22.18 -1.81 20.97
C MET A 117 21.64 -2.21 22.35
N TRP A 118 22.13 -3.30 22.95
CA TRP A 118 21.62 -3.73 24.26
C TRP A 118 21.97 -2.76 25.38
N GLN A 119 23.09 -2.04 25.27
CA GLN A 119 23.44 -0.99 26.20
C GLN A 119 22.43 0.18 26.09
N GLU A 120 22.17 0.65 24.87
CA GLU A 120 21.20 1.72 24.60
C GLU A 120 19.77 1.33 25.04
N MET A 121 19.36 0.08 24.79
CA MET A 121 18.06 -0.44 25.26
C MET A 121 17.96 -0.50 26.78
N ALA A 122 19.04 -0.87 27.47
CA ALA A 122 19.07 -0.90 28.93
C ALA A 122 19.04 0.51 29.54
N GLU A 123 19.70 1.48 28.91
CA GLU A 123 19.68 2.88 29.33
C GLU A 123 18.29 3.53 29.09
N ALA A 124 17.62 3.18 28.00
CA ALA A 124 16.28 3.66 27.68
C ALA A 124 15.14 2.92 28.42
N GLU A 125 15.41 1.71 28.95
CA GLU A 125 14.39 0.77 29.44
C GLU A 125 13.29 0.45 28.41
N GLU A 126 13.67 0.39 27.12
CA GLU A 126 12.77 0.17 25.99
C GLU A 126 13.03 -1.18 25.30
N ASN A 127 11.96 -1.93 25.01
CA ASN A 127 12.06 -3.23 24.33
C ASN A 127 12.06 -3.12 22.79
N ASP A 128 11.48 -2.03 22.27
CA ASP A 128 11.51 -1.67 20.86
C ASP A 128 12.19 -0.31 20.75
N LEU A 129 13.46 -0.28 20.31
CA LEU A 129 14.29 0.93 20.29
C LEU A 129 14.86 1.19 18.90
N GLN A 130 14.84 2.45 18.49
CA GLN A 130 15.54 2.95 17.31
C GLN A 130 16.59 3.98 17.72
N ILE A 131 17.79 3.82 17.19
CA ILE A 131 18.91 4.74 17.46
C ILE A 131 19.64 5.11 16.16
N TYR A 132 20.34 6.23 16.23
CA TYR A 132 21.21 6.76 15.18
C TYR A 132 22.61 6.94 15.77
N PRO A 133 23.47 5.91 15.70
CA PRO A 133 24.83 6.01 16.24
C PRO A 133 25.64 7.11 15.55
N ASP A 134 26.58 7.69 16.28
CA ASP A 134 27.56 8.60 15.67
C ASP A 134 28.32 7.89 14.54
N SER A 135 28.66 8.64 13.48
CA SER A 135 29.22 8.07 12.24
C SER A 135 30.50 7.25 12.39
N MET A 136 31.23 7.43 13.50
CA MET A 136 32.44 6.69 13.83
C MET A 136 32.26 5.64 14.94
N ALA A 137 31.07 5.55 15.55
CA ALA A 137 30.83 4.63 16.66
C ALA A 137 30.90 3.17 16.19
N VAL A 138 30.38 2.89 14.98
CA VAL A 138 30.27 1.52 14.45
C VAL A 138 30.64 1.47 12.95
N PRO A 139 31.94 1.54 12.61
CA PRO A 139 32.41 1.39 11.23
C PRO A 139 32.34 -0.08 10.79
N VAL A 140 32.06 -0.28 9.51
CA VAL A 140 31.99 -1.61 8.88
C VAL A 140 32.76 -1.65 7.57
N LYS A 141 33.32 -2.82 7.27
CA LYS A 141 33.99 -3.08 5.99
C LYS A 141 33.15 -3.98 5.09
N LYS A 142 33.25 -3.77 3.77
CA LYS A 142 32.70 -4.70 2.79
C LYS A 142 33.21 -6.12 3.10
N GLY A 143 32.31 -7.09 3.16
CA GLY A 143 32.67 -8.48 3.53
C GLY A 143 32.61 -8.77 5.03
N GLU A 144 32.43 -7.77 5.88
CA GLU A 144 32.28 -7.99 7.32
C GLU A 144 30.90 -8.60 7.63
N ILE A 145 30.86 -9.62 8.48
CA ILE A 145 29.60 -10.14 9.04
C ILE A 145 29.06 -9.10 10.03
N ILE A 146 27.92 -8.50 9.69
CA ILE A 146 27.27 -7.45 10.50
C ILE A 146 26.07 -7.99 11.28
N ALA A 147 25.47 -9.08 10.83
CA ALA A 147 24.27 -9.65 11.41
C ALA A 147 24.05 -11.10 11.00
N TYR A 148 22.94 -11.66 11.45
CA TYR A 148 22.46 -12.98 11.06
C TYR A 148 21.03 -12.91 10.56
N SER A 149 20.74 -13.58 9.45
CA SER A 149 19.41 -13.59 8.82
C SER A 149 18.35 -14.14 9.76
N GLY A 150 17.10 -13.72 9.61
CA GLY A 150 16.07 -14.06 10.59
C GLY A 150 14.67 -14.10 10.03
N ASN A 151 13.72 -13.89 10.94
CA ASN A 151 12.29 -13.83 10.67
C ASN A 151 11.60 -12.86 11.64
N THR A 152 12.33 -11.85 12.14
CA THR A 152 11.78 -10.87 13.10
C THR A 152 10.88 -9.86 12.40
N GLY A 153 9.94 -9.28 13.14
CA GLY A 153 9.00 -8.31 12.56
C GLY A 153 7.95 -8.96 11.66
N SER A 154 7.39 -8.17 10.75
CA SER A 154 6.31 -8.53 9.84
C SER A 154 6.82 -9.32 8.63
N SER A 155 7.32 -10.54 8.87
CA SER A 155 7.81 -11.46 7.84
C SER A 155 7.05 -12.79 7.85
N GLY A 156 6.75 -13.33 6.66
CA GLY A 156 6.05 -14.61 6.49
C GLY A 156 6.92 -15.85 6.67
N GLY A 157 8.24 -15.72 6.61
CA GLY A 157 9.18 -16.84 6.70
C GLY A 157 10.64 -16.38 6.69
N PRO A 158 11.61 -17.25 7.05
CA PRO A 158 13.02 -16.87 7.11
C PRO A 158 13.57 -16.35 5.77
N HIS A 159 14.06 -15.12 5.77
CA HIS A 159 14.73 -14.46 4.66
C HIS A 159 15.55 -13.25 5.15
N LEU A 160 16.34 -12.64 4.27
CA LEU A 160 16.89 -11.31 4.46
C LEU A 160 16.18 -10.35 3.51
N HIS A 161 15.58 -9.29 4.05
CA HIS A 161 15.14 -8.17 3.22
C HIS A 161 16.33 -7.22 3.03
N PHE A 162 16.66 -6.90 1.78
CA PHE A 162 17.79 -6.06 1.42
C PHE A 162 17.37 -4.93 0.49
N GLU A 163 17.79 -3.71 0.80
CA GLU A 163 17.54 -2.54 -0.05
C GLU A 163 18.84 -1.77 -0.30
N ILE A 164 18.89 -1.10 -1.45
CA ILE A 164 19.82 -0.01 -1.73
C ILE A 164 19.00 1.26 -1.84
N ARG A 165 19.42 2.34 -1.18
CA ARG A 165 18.72 3.63 -1.21
C ARG A 165 19.63 4.75 -1.66
N ASP A 166 19.06 5.72 -2.36
CA ASP A 166 19.78 6.93 -2.73
C ASP A 166 19.95 7.89 -1.52
N SER A 167 20.60 9.03 -1.76
CA SER A 167 20.86 10.02 -0.71
C SER A 167 19.61 10.69 -0.15
N LEU A 168 18.46 10.55 -0.83
CA LEU A 168 17.14 11.07 -0.42
C LEU A 168 16.29 10.00 0.27
N ASP A 169 16.89 8.85 0.62
CA ASP A 169 16.21 7.71 1.25
C ASP A 169 15.13 7.06 0.35
N ARG A 170 15.22 7.23 -0.98
CA ARG A 170 14.37 6.52 -1.94
C ARG A 170 15.00 5.17 -2.26
N ALA A 171 14.21 4.11 -2.26
CA ALA A 171 14.69 2.79 -2.63
C ALA A 171 14.99 2.72 -4.13
N LEU A 172 16.11 2.09 -4.46
CA LEU A 172 16.55 1.78 -5.82
C LEU A 172 16.49 0.28 -6.02
N ASP A 173 16.22 -0.18 -7.24
CA ASP A 173 16.17 -1.62 -7.52
C ASP A 173 17.54 -2.28 -7.30
N PRO A 174 17.69 -3.17 -6.29
CA PRO A 174 18.97 -3.82 -6.03
C PRO A 174 19.45 -4.69 -7.20
N LEU A 175 18.54 -5.20 -8.04
CA LEU A 175 18.89 -6.05 -9.17
C LEU A 175 19.58 -5.28 -10.31
N LYS A 176 19.52 -3.94 -10.31
CA LYS A 176 20.27 -3.09 -11.24
C LYS A 176 21.76 -2.90 -10.87
N PHE A 177 22.23 -3.49 -9.77
CA PHE A 177 23.62 -3.38 -9.29
C PHE A 177 24.49 -4.61 -9.60
N ASP A 178 24.22 -5.30 -10.72
CA ASP A 178 25.05 -6.39 -11.28
C ASP A 178 25.29 -7.60 -10.35
N PHE A 179 24.30 -7.99 -9.54
CA PHE A 179 24.43 -9.18 -8.68
C PHE A 179 24.31 -10.49 -9.47
N SER A 180 25.46 -11.11 -9.76
CA SER A 180 25.58 -12.40 -10.47
C SER A 180 24.92 -13.60 -9.76
N GLU A 181 24.66 -13.46 -8.47
CA GLU A 181 24.06 -14.44 -7.58
C GLU A 181 22.58 -14.69 -7.89
N VAL A 182 21.89 -13.71 -8.48
CA VAL A 182 20.51 -13.83 -8.96
C VAL A 182 20.55 -13.93 -10.48
N LYS A 183 19.86 -14.93 -11.05
CA LYS A 183 19.74 -15.05 -12.51
C LYS A 183 18.29 -15.15 -12.90
N ASP A 184 18.01 -14.65 -14.08
CA ASP A 184 16.70 -14.70 -14.65
C ASP A 184 16.77 -14.73 -16.18
N SER A 185 16.06 -15.69 -16.75
CA SER A 185 15.84 -15.84 -18.20
C SER A 185 14.36 -16.05 -18.52
N THR A 186 13.48 -15.84 -17.53
CA THR A 186 12.05 -16.10 -17.65
C THR A 186 11.33 -14.80 -17.96
N SER A 187 10.50 -14.81 -19.00
CA SER A 187 9.68 -13.64 -19.32
C SER A 187 8.50 -13.46 -18.35
N PRO A 188 8.10 -12.21 -18.07
CA PRO A 188 6.88 -11.91 -17.31
C PRO A 188 5.65 -12.61 -17.87
N THR A 189 4.78 -13.11 -16.99
CA THR A 189 3.52 -13.76 -17.36
C THR A 189 2.33 -12.83 -17.15
N VAL A 190 1.53 -12.62 -18.21
CA VAL A 190 0.23 -11.95 -18.09
C VAL A 190 -0.80 -12.93 -17.54
N ARG A 191 -1.37 -12.63 -16.38
CA ARG A 191 -2.40 -13.44 -15.73
C ARG A 191 -3.80 -13.06 -16.19
N ALA A 192 -4.08 -11.76 -16.31
CA ALA A 192 -5.36 -11.25 -16.74
C ALA A 192 -5.20 -9.83 -17.28
N VAL A 193 -6.12 -9.44 -18.17
CA VAL A 193 -6.25 -8.07 -18.67
C VAL A 193 -7.68 -7.60 -18.48
N ALA A 194 -7.86 -6.33 -18.13
CA ALA A 194 -9.15 -5.69 -18.07
C ALA A 194 -9.13 -4.35 -18.81
N ILE A 195 -10.30 -3.94 -19.31
CA ILE A 195 -10.51 -2.65 -19.94
C ILE A 195 -11.51 -1.86 -19.10
N THR A 196 -11.26 -0.57 -18.90
CA THR A 196 -12.06 0.28 -18.02
C THR A 196 -12.45 1.61 -18.69
N PRO A 197 -13.67 2.14 -18.47
CA PRO A 197 -14.07 3.45 -19.00
C PRO A 197 -13.25 4.59 -18.37
N LEU A 198 -12.81 5.59 -19.16
CA LEU A 198 -12.05 6.76 -18.64
C LEU A 198 -12.74 8.12 -18.84
N THR A 199 -13.77 8.21 -19.67
CA THR A 199 -14.60 9.42 -19.85
C THR A 199 -16.08 9.05 -19.81
N LEU A 200 -16.97 10.03 -19.64
CA LEU A 200 -18.43 9.80 -19.53
C LEU A 200 -19.03 9.08 -20.75
N GLU A 201 -18.47 9.31 -21.94
CA GLU A 201 -18.87 8.70 -23.22
C GLU A 201 -18.31 7.28 -23.38
N SER A 202 -17.40 6.87 -22.49
CA SER A 202 -16.65 5.64 -22.66
C SER A 202 -17.52 4.41 -22.52
N ARG A 203 -17.40 3.46 -23.43
CA ARG A 203 -18.13 2.19 -23.39
C ARG A 203 -17.19 1.04 -23.73
N ILE A 204 -17.39 -0.11 -23.08
CA ILE A 204 -16.80 -1.39 -23.46
C ILE A 204 -17.95 -2.32 -23.78
N ASN A 205 -18.01 -2.81 -25.02
CA ASN A 205 -19.13 -3.60 -25.53
C ASN A 205 -20.50 -2.94 -25.25
N GLY A 206 -20.57 -1.61 -25.44
CA GLY A 206 -21.75 -0.79 -25.20
C GLY A 206 -22.03 -0.38 -23.75
N LYS A 207 -21.21 -0.78 -22.77
CA LYS A 207 -21.48 -0.53 -21.33
C LYS A 207 -20.43 0.32 -20.64
N PHE A 208 -20.84 1.04 -19.61
CA PHE A 208 -19.96 1.78 -18.71
C PHE A 208 -19.45 0.88 -17.57
N GLU A 209 -18.72 -0.18 -17.92
CA GLU A 209 -18.32 -1.20 -16.95
C GLU A 209 -16.89 -1.69 -17.22
N ARG A 210 -16.11 -1.78 -16.14
CA ARG A 210 -14.81 -2.45 -16.18
C ARG A 210 -15.01 -3.90 -16.58
N THR A 211 -14.35 -4.33 -17.65
CA THR A 211 -14.53 -5.66 -18.25
C THR A 211 -13.21 -6.43 -18.20
N VAL A 212 -13.19 -7.55 -17.47
CA VAL A 212 -12.06 -8.50 -17.50
C VAL A 212 -12.20 -9.39 -18.74
N LEU A 213 -11.13 -9.49 -19.53
CA LEU A 213 -11.14 -10.22 -20.79
C LEU A 213 -10.59 -11.63 -20.64
N LYS A 214 -11.07 -12.54 -21.49
CA LYS A 214 -10.51 -13.89 -21.60
C LYS A 214 -9.18 -13.83 -22.34
N LEU A 215 -8.13 -14.27 -21.67
CA LEU A 215 -6.77 -14.29 -22.19
C LEU A 215 -6.43 -15.67 -22.76
N ASN A 216 -5.73 -15.70 -23.90
CA ASN A 216 -5.12 -16.90 -24.45
C ASN A 216 -3.62 -16.67 -24.65
N TYR A 217 -2.86 -17.75 -24.85
CA TYR A 217 -1.43 -17.69 -25.16
C TYR A 217 -1.14 -18.52 -26.41
N ARG A 218 -0.62 -17.88 -27.47
CA ARG A 218 -0.21 -18.51 -28.73
C ARG A 218 0.87 -17.69 -29.42
N ASP A 219 1.69 -18.33 -30.24
CA ASP A 219 2.76 -17.67 -31.01
C ASP A 219 3.70 -16.83 -30.13
N HIS A 220 3.97 -17.29 -28.90
CA HIS A 220 4.78 -16.63 -27.88
C HIS A 220 4.22 -15.29 -27.39
N LYS A 221 2.91 -15.06 -27.54
CA LYS A 221 2.24 -13.83 -27.11
C LYS A 221 0.96 -14.14 -26.34
N PHE A 222 0.62 -13.26 -25.42
CA PHE A 222 -0.69 -13.21 -24.81
C PHE A 222 -1.66 -12.46 -25.73
N VAL A 223 -2.85 -12.99 -25.94
CA VAL A 223 -3.82 -12.45 -26.89
C VAL A 223 -5.24 -12.51 -26.35
N VAL A 224 -6.04 -11.50 -26.67
CA VAL A 224 -7.50 -11.56 -26.52
C VAL A 224 -8.10 -11.85 -27.89
N ASP A 225 -9.02 -12.81 -27.96
CA ASP A 225 -9.66 -13.19 -29.23
C ASP A 225 -10.75 -12.21 -29.63
N GLY A 226 -10.76 -11.83 -30.91
CA GLY A 226 -11.73 -10.92 -31.47
C GLY A 226 -11.46 -9.44 -31.12
N ASN A 227 -12.34 -8.58 -31.60
CA ASN A 227 -12.22 -7.14 -31.36
C ASN A 227 -12.95 -6.77 -30.06
N ILE A 228 -12.35 -5.87 -29.29
CA ILE A 228 -12.97 -5.24 -28.13
C ILE A 228 -13.69 -3.99 -28.63
N SER A 229 -15.01 -4.01 -28.63
CA SER A 229 -15.81 -2.86 -29.06
C SER A 229 -15.73 -1.75 -28.01
N ILE A 230 -15.36 -0.55 -28.44
CA ILE A 230 -15.25 0.61 -27.55
C ILE A 230 -15.88 1.87 -28.15
N THR A 231 -16.33 2.76 -27.27
CA THR A 231 -16.63 4.16 -27.57
C THR A 231 -15.86 5.01 -26.54
N GLY A 232 -15.45 6.22 -26.89
CA GLY A 232 -14.68 7.11 -26.01
C GLY A 232 -13.29 6.57 -25.66
N LYS A 233 -12.73 7.05 -24.55
CA LYS A 233 -11.38 6.67 -24.08
C LYS A 233 -11.45 5.54 -23.05
N VAL A 234 -10.72 4.46 -23.30
CA VAL A 234 -10.64 3.33 -22.36
C VAL A 234 -9.22 3.13 -21.85
N GLY A 235 -9.09 2.59 -20.65
CA GLY A 235 -7.81 2.26 -20.04
C GLY A 235 -7.54 0.77 -20.09
N ILE A 236 -6.28 0.38 -20.32
CA ILE A 236 -5.82 -1.00 -20.19
C ILE A 236 -5.33 -1.22 -18.76
N GLU A 237 -5.73 -2.33 -18.14
CA GLU A 237 -5.24 -2.76 -16.84
C GLU A 237 -4.70 -4.18 -16.92
N VAL A 238 -3.48 -4.41 -16.42
CA VAL A 238 -2.78 -5.70 -16.54
C VAL A 238 -2.46 -6.27 -15.17
N SER A 239 -2.87 -7.52 -14.94
CA SER A 239 -2.39 -8.32 -13.83
C SER A 239 -1.38 -9.33 -14.35
N GLY A 240 -0.19 -9.34 -13.75
CA GLY A 240 0.89 -10.25 -14.14
C GLY A 240 1.83 -10.52 -12.98
N TYR A 241 2.76 -11.43 -13.21
CA TYR A 241 3.88 -11.70 -12.32
C TYR A 241 5.05 -12.22 -13.16
N ASP A 242 6.24 -12.12 -12.61
CA ASP A 242 7.43 -12.74 -13.16
C ASP A 242 7.97 -13.86 -12.23
N LYS A 243 8.93 -14.66 -12.68
CA LYS A 243 9.60 -15.70 -11.88
C LYS A 243 11.08 -15.82 -12.26
N LEU A 244 11.95 -15.61 -11.28
CA LEU A 244 13.37 -15.87 -11.44
C LEU A 244 13.67 -17.36 -11.71
N ASP A 245 14.74 -17.63 -12.46
CA ASP A 245 15.26 -18.97 -12.72
C ASP A 245 15.41 -19.81 -11.43
N GLY A 246 14.79 -20.99 -11.42
CA GLY A 246 14.87 -21.93 -10.29
C GLY A 246 14.12 -21.49 -9.02
N ALA A 247 13.34 -20.40 -9.08
CA ALA A 247 12.45 -19.96 -8.01
C ALA A 247 10.98 -20.05 -8.42
N TYR A 248 10.13 -20.55 -7.52
CA TYR A 248 8.68 -20.65 -7.77
C TYR A 248 7.89 -19.42 -7.30
N ASN A 249 8.51 -18.53 -6.55
CA ASN A 249 7.86 -17.34 -6.00
C ASN A 249 7.50 -16.39 -7.15
N PRO A 250 6.27 -15.86 -7.19
CA PRO A 250 5.97 -14.76 -8.09
C PRO A 250 6.76 -13.53 -7.67
N ASN A 251 7.31 -12.83 -8.66
CA ASN A 251 8.04 -11.59 -8.53
C ASN A 251 7.35 -10.48 -9.35
N GLY A 252 7.71 -9.23 -9.05
CA GLY A 252 7.30 -8.05 -9.78
C GLY A 252 8.21 -7.82 -10.98
N PHE A 253 7.76 -6.99 -11.90
CA PHE A 253 8.53 -6.52 -13.04
C PHE A 253 8.19 -5.03 -13.25
N PRO A 254 9.18 -4.19 -13.57
CA PRO A 254 9.04 -2.74 -13.41
C PRO A 254 8.46 -2.03 -14.65
N HIS A 255 8.51 -2.65 -15.84
CA HIS A 255 8.37 -1.90 -17.08
C HIS A 255 7.21 -2.39 -17.96
N PHE A 256 6.38 -1.43 -18.37
CA PHE A 256 5.29 -1.61 -19.33
C PHE A 256 5.38 -0.55 -20.42
N GLU A 257 5.14 -0.94 -21.66
CA GLU A 257 5.03 -0.01 -22.78
C GLU A 257 3.78 -0.32 -23.62
N ILE A 258 3.10 0.71 -24.09
CA ILE A 258 1.99 0.60 -25.04
C ILE A 258 2.45 1.08 -26.41
N TYR A 259 2.17 0.25 -27.42
CA TYR A 259 2.36 0.55 -28.81
C TYR A 259 1.00 0.56 -29.53
N GLU A 260 0.67 1.65 -30.20
CA GLU A 260 -0.49 1.76 -31.09
C GLU A 260 0.01 1.80 -32.53
N GLU A 261 -0.43 0.85 -33.37
CA GLU A 261 0.03 0.74 -34.78
C GLU A 261 1.57 0.74 -34.92
N GLY A 262 2.26 0.12 -33.95
CA GLY A 262 3.71 -0.01 -33.92
C GLY A 262 4.49 1.20 -33.38
N GLN A 263 3.82 2.29 -32.98
CA GLN A 263 4.46 3.45 -32.36
C GLN A 263 4.27 3.42 -30.83
N LYS A 264 5.34 3.62 -30.05
CA LYS A 264 5.23 3.73 -28.60
C LYS A 264 4.47 5.00 -28.21
N THR A 265 3.37 4.84 -27.49
CA THR A 265 2.52 5.95 -27.03
C THR A 265 2.51 6.13 -25.52
N PHE A 266 2.90 5.12 -24.75
CA PHE A 266 2.96 5.20 -23.29
C PHE A 266 3.99 4.24 -22.68
N ASP A 267 4.54 4.63 -21.53
CA ASP A 267 5.60 3.94 -20.80
C ASP A 267 5.35 4.07 -19.29
N ILE A 268 5.50 2.97 -18.55
CA ILE A 268 5.56 2.95 -17.08
C ILE A 268 6.84 2.24 -16.68
N ASN A 269 7.74 2.89 -15.93
CA ASN A 269 8.94 2.27 -15.39
C ASN A 269 9.10 2.52 -13.88
N VAL A 270 8.97 1.47 -13.08
CA VAL A 270 9.13 1.51 -11.61
C VAL A 270 10.58 1.16 -11.25
N ASP A 271 11.48 2.14 -11.33
CA ASP A 271 12.91 1.95 -11.07
C ASP A 271 13.41 2.49 -9.72
N LYS A 272 12.54 3.19 -9.00
CA LYS A 272 12.77 3.75 -7.68
C LYS A 272 11.46 3.81 -6.91
N ILE A 273 11.52 3.86 -5.57
CA ILE A 273 10.34 3.99 -4.71
C ILE A 273 10.55 5.10 -3.69
N ASP A 274 9.69 6.11 -3.71
CA ASP A 274 9.55 7.11 -2.65
C ASP A 274 8.52 6.64 -1.61
N PHE A 275 8.97 6.43 -0.38
CA PHE A 275 8.12 5.94 0.72
C PHE A 275 6.98 6.90 1.07
N ASN A 276 7.09 8.20 0.78
CA ASN A 276 6.03 9.19 1.01
C ASN A 276 4.87 9.06 0.02
N LEU A 277 5.12 8.39 -1.11
CA LEU A 277 4.15 8.18 -2.17
C LEU A 277 3.58 6.76 -2.17
N GLY A 278 4.06 5.85 -1.31
CA GLY A 278 3.74 4.42 -1.36
C GLY A 278 2.25 4.11 -1.52
N ARG A 279 1.38 4.84 -0.81
CA ARG A 279 -0.07 4.62 -0.86
C ARG A 279 -0.76 5.02 -2.17
N PHE A 280 -0.11 5.82 -3.01
CA PHE A 280 -0.59 6.08 -4.38
C PHE A 280 -0.64 4.82 -5.23
N LEU A 281 -0.01 3.71 -4.80
CA LEU A 281 -0.24 2.38 -5.37
C LEU A 281 -1.73 2.04 -5.51
N LEU A 282 -2.56 2.42 -4.53
CA LEU A 282 -4.00 2.11 -4.55
C LEU A 282 -4.75 2.83 -5.67
N SER A 283 -4.23 3.97 -6.12
CA SER A 283 -4.77 4.69 -7.30
C SER A 283 -4.10 4.25 -8.61
N HIS A 284 -2.84 3.78 -8.55
CA HIS A 284 -2.09 3.19 -9.66
C HIS A 284 -2.56 1.78 -10.04
N THR A 285 -3.21 1.07 -9.11
CA THR A 285 -3.70 -0.29 -9.33
C THR A 285 -5.21 -0.37 -9.18
N HIS A 286 -5.81 -1.42 -9.73
CA HIS A 286 -7.14 -1.88 -9.34
C HIS A 286 -6.99 -3.05 -8.36
N GLU A 287 -7.54 -2.88 -7.15
CA GLU A 287 -7.53 -3.86 -6.05
C GLU A 287 -6.15 -4.43 -5.67
N ASN A 288 -5.06 -3.66 -5.81
CA ASN A 288 -3.68 -4.16 -5.64
C ASN A 288 -3.37 -5.40 -6.51
N ARG A 289 -3.96 -5.50 -7.71
CA ARG A 289 -3.83 -6.68 -8.59
C ARG A 289 -3.56 -6.35 -10.05
N TYR A 290 -4.19 -5.31 -10.57
CA TYR A 290 -3.99 -4.88 -11.94
C TYR A 290 -3.28 -3.53 -11.95
N THR A 291 -2.14 -3.44 -12.61
CA THR A 291 -1.47 -2.19 -12.92
C THR A 291 -2.29 -1.44 -13.97
N LYS A 292 -2.66 -0.19 -13.69
CA LYS A 292 -3.32 0.68 -14.66
C LYS A 292 -2.28 1.23 -15.62
N LEU A 293 -2.42 0.92 -16.91
CA LEU A 293 -1.51 1.39 -17.95
C LEU A 293 -2.00 2.73 -18.52
N TYR A 294 -2.38 3.64 -17.63
CA TYR A 294 -2.83 4.98 -17.95
C TYR A 294 -2.72 5.88 -16.71
N THR A 295 -2.59 7.19 -16.92
CA THR A 295 -2.49 8.16 -15.82
C THR A 295 -3.85 8.45 -15.19
N THR A 296 -3.85 8.75 -13.89
CA THR A 296 -5.02 9.30 -13.19
C THR A 296 -4.69 10.68 -12.63
N PRO A 297 -5.65 11.63 -12.57
CA PRO A 297 -5.37 13.07 -12.36
C PRO A 297 -4.61 13.45 -11.09
N TYR A 298 -4.64 12.61 -10.05
CA TYR A 298 -4.09 12.93 -8.72
C TYR A 298 -2.95 12.00 -8.30
N ASN A 299 -2.61 11.00 -9.12
CA ASN A 299 -1.53 10.09 -8.79
C ASN A 299 -0.19 10.83 -8.89
N GLN A 300 0.62 10.76 -7.83
CA GLN A 300 1.86 11.54 -7.72
C GLN A 300 3.12 10.74 -8.11
N PHE A 301 2.98 9.53 -8.65
CA PHE A 301 4.15 8.79 -9.12
C PHE A 301 4.75 9.43 -10.37
N ASP A 302 6.08 9.40 -10.47
CA ASP A 302 6.85 9.90 -11.60
C ASP A 302 7.33 8.77 -12.54
N TYR A 303 6.55 7.69 -12.61
CA TYR A 303 6.88 6.49 -13.39
C TYR A 303 6.36 6.55 -14.83
N TYR A 304 5.53 7.54 -15.18
CA TYR A 304 4.78 7.58 -16.44
C TYR A 304 5.48 8.44 -17.50
N SER A 305 5.43 8.01 -18.75
CA SER A 305 5.85 8.83 -19.89
C SER A 305 4.95 8.61 -21.11
N PRO A 306 4.33 9.66 -21.69
CA PRO A 306 4.21 11.01 -21.13
C PRO A 306 3.37 11.02 -19.83
N ASP A 307 3.62 11.99 -18.97
CA ASP A 307 2.81 12.23 -17.77
C ASP A 307 1.85 13.39 -18.01
N SER A 308 0.71 13.08 -18.62
CA SER A 308 -0.38 14.03 -18.87
C SER A 308 -1.74 13.35 -18.71
N LEU A 309 -2.81 14.13 -18.57
CA LEU A 309 -4.16 13.59 -18.41
C LEU A 309 -4.53 12.68 -19.60
N PHE A 310 -5.00 11.46 -19.30
CA PHE A 310 -5.33 10.41 -20.27
C PHE A 310 -4.14 9.81 -21.04
N SER A 311 -2.89 10.01 -20.59
CA SER A 311 -1.77 9.26 -21.16
C SER A 311 -2.00 7.76 -20.93
N GLY A 312 -1.71 6.93 -21.93
CA GLY A 312 -2.01 5.49 -21.93
C GLY A 312 -3.46 5.11 -22.24
N ALA A 313 -4.36 6.08 -22.44
CA ALA A 313 -5.73 5.79 -22.85
C ALA A 313 -5.80 5.38 -24.34
N ILE A 314 -6.63 4.39 -24.65
CA ILE A 314 -6.92 3.95 -26.01
C ILE A 314 -8.23 4.58 -26.48
N GLU A 315 -8.23 5.11 -27.70
CA GLU A 315 -9.40 5.65 -28.37
C GLU A 315 -9.37 5.24 -29.84
N VAL A 316 -10.53 4.85 -30.39
CA VAL A 316 -10.66 4.40 -31.77
C VAL A 316 -11.87 5.08 -32.40
N ALA A 317 -11.67 5.66 -33.58
CA ALA A 317 -12.76 6.27 -34.34
C ALA A 317 -13.81 5.22 -34.72
N ALA A 318 -15.08 5.65 -34.78
CA ALA A 318 -16.17 4.77 -35.18
C ALA A 318 -15.87 4.07 -36.51
N ASP A 319 -16.25 2.79 -36.59
CA ASP A 319 -16.06 1.92 -37.77
C ASP A 319 -14.59 1.63 -38.12
N SER A 320 -13.64 2.05 -37.28
CA SER A 320 -12.21 1.76 -37.42
C SER A 320 -11.77 0.65 -36.46
N VAL A 321 -10.64 0.01 -36.78
CA VAL A 321 -9.96 -0.95 -35.91
C VAL A 321 -8.57 -0.41 -35.61
N LYS A 322 -8.09 -0.65 -34.40
CA LYS A 322 -6.73 -0.30 -33.97
C LYS A 322 -6.12 -1.49 -33.25
N ASP A 323 -4.93 -1.89 -33.69
CA ASP A 323 -4.13 -2.89 -33.01
C ASP A 323 -3.23 -2.23 -31.96
N VAL A 324 -3.24 -2.80 -30.76
CA VAL A 324 -2.48 -2.33 -29.61
C VAL A 324 -1.63 -3.47 -29.08
N THR A 325 -0.34 -3.21 -28.90
CA THR A 325 0.60 -4.13 -28.26
C THR A 325 1.08 -3.55 -26.95
N VAL A 326 0.98 -4.33 -25.87
CA VAL A 326 1.60 -4.02 -24.59
C VAL A 326 2.86 -4.88 -24.46
N ARG A 327 4.02 -4.24 -24.29
CA ARG A 327 5.30 -4.91 -23.96
C ARG A 327 5.50 -4.87 -22.46
N LEU A 328 5.80 -6.02 -21.86
CA LEU A 328 6.14 -6.18 -20.45
C LEU A 328 7.59 -6.62 -20.38
N GLU A 329 8.40 -5.95 -19.56
CA GLU A 329 9.83 -6.20 -19.45
C GLU A 329 10.23 -6.28 -17.95
N ASP A 330 11.00 -7.31 -17.60
CA ASP A 330 11.57 -7.47 -16.26
C ASP A 330 12.90 -6.71 -16.09
N VAL A 331 13.53 -6.83 -14.92
CA VAL A 331 14.80 -6.12 -14.62
C VAL A 331 15.99 -6.67 -15.41
N PHE A 332 15.90 -7.91 -15.90
CA PHE A 332 16.94 -8.59 -16.66
C PHE A 332 16.74 -8.44 -18.18
N GLY A 333 15.67 -7.80 -18.63
CA GLY A 333 15.33 -7.55 -20.03
C GLY A 333 14.58 -8.70 -20.70
N ASN A 334 14.00 -9.66 -19.95
CA ASN A 334 13.13 -10.65 -20.55
C ASN A 334 11.75 -10.04 -20.82
N GLU A 335 11.20 -10.36 -21.98
CA GLU A 335 10.01 -9.67 -22.49
C GLU A 335 8.83 -10.61 -22.71
N SER A 336 7.63 -10.06 -22.52
CA SER A 336 6.38 -10.63 -23.01
C SER A 336 5.52 -9.61 -23.72
N LEU A 337 4.75 -10.09 -24.70
CA LEU A 337 3.85 -9.26 -25.49
C LEU A 337 2.40 -9.65 -25.21
N LEU A 338 1.56 -8.64 -24.98
CA LEU A 338 0.11 -8.75 -24.94
C LEU A 338 -0.47 -8.00 -26.15
N GLN A 339 -1.24 -8.69 -26.98
CA GLN A 339 -1.84 -8.13 -28.19
C GLN A 339 -3.36 -8.00 -28.01
N LEU A 340 -3.87 -6.80 -28.31
CA LEU A 340 -5.27 -6.41 -28.20
C LEU A 340 -5.71 -5.75 -29.52
N SER A 341 -6.95 -5.99 -29.95
CA SER A 341 -7.56 -5.29 -31.07
C SER A 341 -8.81 -4.57 -30.59
N PHE A 342 -8.89 -3.27 -30.86
CA PHE A 342 -10.02 -2.43 -30.48
C PHE A 342 -10.80 -2.02 -31.72
N LYS A 343 -12.13 -2.12 -31.66
CA LYS A 343 -13.03 -1.61 -32.70
C LYS A 343 -13.79 -0.41 -32.16
N GLY A 344 -13.68 0.72 -32.83
CA GLY A 344 -14.47 1.90 -32.49
C GLY A 344 -15.93 1.73 -32.93
N GLU A 345 -16.86 2.01 -32.03
CA GLU A 345 -18.29 2.00 -32.29
C GLU A 345 -18.90 3.38 -32.03
N LYS A 346 -19.92 3.72 -32.80
CA LYS A 346 -20.77 4.88 -32.51
C LYS A 346 -21.47 4.64 -31.19
N GLU A 347 -21.71 5.71 -30.44
CA GLU A 347 -22.48 5.61 -29.21
C GLU A 347 -23.85 4.96 -29.49
N THR A 348 -24.16 3.91 -28.74
CA THR A 348 -25.46 3.24 -28.77
C THR A 348 -26.10 3.30 -27.40
N HIS A 349 -27.42 3.48 -27.41
CA HIS A 349 -28.21 3.44 -26.19
C HIS A 349 -28.87 2.08 -25.94
N ASP A 350 -28.85 1.17 -26.91
CA ASP A 350 -29.42 -0.17 -26.76
C ASP A 350 -28.30 -1.22 -26.75
N VAL A 351 -28.20 -1.96 -25.65
CA VAL A 351 -27.15 -2.96 -25.41
C VAL A 351 -27.78 -4.34 -25.30
N SER A 352 -27.28 -5.31 -26.07
CA SER A 352 -27.87 -6.65 -26.16
C SER A 352 -27.52 -7.56 -24.98
N SER A 353 -26.46 -7.25 -24.24
CA SER A 353 -25.95 -8.11 -23.15
C SER A 353 -26.22 -7.49 -21.78
N TYR A 354 -26.49 -8.33 -20.78
CA TYR A 354 -26.78 -7.89 -19.40
C TYR A 354 -25.59 -7.24 -18.71
N SER A 355 -25.82 -6.18 -17.92
CA SER A 355 -24.89 -5.61 -16.94
C SER A 355 -24.34 -6.69 -15.99
N ALA A 356 -23.05 -6.62 -15.69
CA ALA A 356 -22.43 -7.52 -14.71
C ALA A 356 -22.82 -7.14 -13.27
N SER A 357 -22.95 -5.83 -13.01
CA SER A 357 -23.36 -5.29 -11.71
C SER A 357 -24.87 -5.31 -11.58
N ARG A 358 -25.36 -5.65 -10.37
CA ARG A 358 -26.77 -5.55 -9.98
C ARG A 358 -27.02 -4.45 -8.96
N LYS A 359 -25.99 -3.68 -8.60
CA LYS A 359 -26.12 -2.55 -7.67
C LYS A 359 -26.96 -1.47 -8.34
N LYS A 360 -28.02 -1.02 -7.65
CA LYS A 360 -28.88 0.08 -8.12
C LYS A 360 -28.12 1.39 -8.23
N VAL A 361 -27.28 1.69 -7.24
CA VAL A 361 -26.38 2.84 -7.23
C VAL A 361 -24.96 2.34 -7.04
N GLU A 362 -24.06 2.81 -7.88
CA GLU A 362 -22.65 2.48 -7.84
C GLU A 362 -21.84 3.74 -8.10
N PHE A 363 -20.66 3.83 -7.48
CA PHE A 363 -19.76 4.95 -7.65
C PHE A 363 -18.46 4.46 -8.29
N ILE A 364 -18.08 5.09 -9.39
CA ILE A 364 -16.77 4.90 -10.01
C ILE A 364 -16.13 6.28 -10.07
N ARG A 365 -15.21 6.55 -9.15
CA ARG A 365 -14.57 7.87 -9.00
C ARG A 365 -15.63 8.96 -8.80
N ASN A 366 -15.70 9.94 -9.69
CA ASN A 366 -16.69 11.02 -9.69
C ASN A 366 -18.02 10.65 -10.38
N TRP A 367 -18.14 9.46 -10.98
CA TRP A 367 -19.37 9.06 -11.64
C TRP A 367 -20.27 8.27 -10.71
N MET A 368 -21.50 8.75 -10.55
CA MET A 368 -22.59 8.01 -9.95
C MET A 368 -23.36 7.31 -11.06
N ILE A 369 -23.45 5.98 -10.96
CA ILE A 369 -24.11 5.11 -11.92
C ILE A 369 -25.38 4.59 -11.28
N ILE A 370 -26.51 4.86 -11.93
CA ILE A 370 -27.83 4.42 -11.48
C ILE A 370 -28.37 3.38 -12.47
N ARG A 371 -28.74 2.20 -11.98
CA ARG A 371 -29.40 1.13 -12.74
C ARG A 371 -30.82 0.96 -12.24
N ALA A 372 -31.78 1.37 -13.06
CA ALA A 372 -33.21 1.26 -12.79
C ALA A 372 -33.83 0.14 -13.63
N ASP A 373 -34.85 -0.56 -13.12
CA ASP A 373 -35.57 -1.56 -13.91
C ASP A 373 -36.20 -0.90 -15.14
N LYS A 374 -36.14 -1.59 -16.28
CA LYS A 374 -36.70 -1.08 -17.53
C LYS A 374 -38.23 -0.96 -17.41
N THR A 375 -38.76 0.22 -17.71
CA THR A 375 -40.20 0.49 -17.79
C THR A 375 -40.56 1.06 -19.15
N ASP A 376 -41.81 0.87 -19.58
CA ASP A 376 -42.37 1.42 -20.84
C ASP A 376 -42.53 2.95 -20.81
N GLY A 377 -42.14 3.60 -19.71
CA GLY A 377 -42.16 5.05 -19.53
C GLY A 377 -41.05 5.79 -20.30
N HIS A 378 -41.01 7.11 -20.13
CA HIS A 378 -40.00 7.97 -20.75
C HIS A 378 -38.58 7.59 -20.30
N LYS A 379 -37.59 7.82 -21.17
CA LYS A 379 -36.18 7.46 -20.97
C LYS A 379 -35.37 8.50 -20.18
N LEU A 380 -36.02 9.58 -19.73
CA LEU A 380 -35.41 10.64 -18.90
C LEU A 380 -35.51 10.29 -17.42
N ALA A 381 -34.46 10.58 -16.66
CA ALA A 381 -34.51 10.66 -15.21
C ALA A 381 -34.40 12.12 -14.77
N LYS A 382 -35.06 12.47 -13.67
CA LYS A 382 -35.00 13.83 -13.10
C LYS A 382 -34.05 13.85 -11.92
N PHE A 383 -32.94 14.58 -12.07
CA PHE A 383 -31.96 14.78 -11.02
C PHE A 383 -32.28 16.09 -10.30
N TYR A 384 -32.49 16.01 -8.99
CA TYR A 384 -32.69 17.18 -8.13
C TYR A 384 -31.35 17.50 -7.45
N VAL A 385 -30.76 18.64 -7.78
CA VAL A 385 -29.42 19.05 -7.34
C VAL A 385 -29.46 20.51 -6.91
N ASN A 386 -29.16 20.80 -5.65
CA ASN A 386 -29.13 22.17 -5.11
C ASN A 386 -30.44 22.95 -5.37
N GLY A 387 -31.59 22.28 -5.27
CA GLY A 387 -32.91 22.87 -5.54
C GLY A 387 -33.25 23.09 -7.03
N MET A 388 -32.36 22.70 -7.95
CA MET A 388 -32.64 22.67 -9.39
C MET A 388 -33.04 21.27 -9.85
N MET A 389 -33.86 21.19 -10.90
CA MET A 389 -34.23 19.94 -11.55
C MET A 389 -33.58 19.88 -12.93
N MET A 390 -32.93 18.76 -13.23
CA MET A 390 -32.30 18.48 -14.52
C MET A 390 -32.83 17.19 -15.11
N ASP A 391 -33.31 17.24 -16.36
CA ASP A 391 -33.64 16.05 -17.13
C ASP A 391 -32.37 15.44 -17.72
N VAL A 392 -32.11 14.18 -17.37
CA VAL A 392 -30.93 13.43 -17.83
C VAL A 392 -31.40 12.23 -18.65
N MET A 393 -30.98 12.17 -19.90
CA MET A 393 -31.22 11.01 -20.77
C MET A 393 -30.41 9.81 -20.28
N MET A 394 -30.99 8.61 -20.41
CA MET A 394 -30.25 7.38 -20.14
C MET A 394 -28.95 7.30 -20.94
N ALA A 395 -27.90 6.76 -20.32
CA ALA A 395 -26.66 6.45 -20.99
C ALA A 395 -26.84 5.27 -21.95
N TYR A 396 -27.50 4.21 -21.48
CA TYR A 396 -27.89 3.04 -22.26
C TYR A 396 -28.94 2.20 -21.51
N GLU A 397 -29.60 1.27 -22.21
CA GLU A 397 -30.43 0.22 -21.64
C GLU A 397 -29.95 -1.16 -22.09
N ASP A 398 -29.88 -2.09 -21.15
CA ASP A 398 -29.68 -3.51 -21.41
C ASP A 398 -31.04 -4.25 -21.36
N PRO A 399 -31.11 -5.58 -21.53
CA PRO A 399 -32.39 -6.29 -21.51
C PRO A 399 -33.16 -6.21 -20.18
N ARG A 400 -32.54 -5.72 -19.10
CA ARG A 400 -33.14 -5.60 -17.76
C ARG A 400 -33.17 -4.15 -17.26
N PHE A 401 -32.08 -3.42 -17.41
CA PHE A 401 -31.88 -2.15 -16.74
C PHE A 401 -31.72 -0.99 -17.73
N ARG A 402 -32.20 0.17 -17.30
CA ARG A 402 -31.82 1.47 -17.84
C ARG A 402 -30.73 2.07 -16.95
N THR A 403 -29.61 2.45 -17.56
CA THR A 403 -28.45 3.01 -16.87
C THR A 403 -28.39 4.51 -17.07
N TYR A 404 -28.26 5.25 -15.99
CA TYR A 404 -28.01 6.70 -15.96
C TYR A 404 -26.64 6.95 -15.32
N ILE A 405 -25.92 7.94 -15.81
CA ILE A 405 -24.61 8.31 -15.28
C ILE A 405 -24.64 9.80 -14.97
N TRP A 406 -24.22 10.15 -13.77
CA TRP A 406 -24.13 11.52 -13.30
C TRP A 406 -22.70 11.82 -12.86
N ASP A 407 -22.14 12.91 -13.36
CA ASP A 407 -20.84 13.39 -12.90
C ASP A 407 -21.06 14.27 -11.66
N LEU A 408 -20.59 13.78 -10.51
CA LEU A 408 -20.73 14.44 -9.21
C LEU A 408 -19.94 15.75 -9.13
N ASP A 409 -19.08 16.05 -10.10
CA ASP A 409 -18.45 17.36 -10.23
C ASP A 409 -19.46 18.47 -10.59
N PHE A 410 -20.61 18.14 -11.20
CA PHE A 410 -21.71 19.07 -11.43
C PHE A 410 -22.61 19.30 -10.22
N GLY A 411 -22.41 18.53 -9.14
CA GLY A 411 -23.16 18.64 -7.89
C GLY A 411 -23.61 17.29 -7.36
N LEU A 412 -23.98 17.26 -6.08
CA LEU A 412 -24.46 16.06 -5.39
C LEU A 412 -25.99 16.01 -5.49
N PRO A 413 -26.58 14.97 -6.12
CA PRO A 413 -28.03 14.90 -6.21
C PRO A 413 -28.67 14.58 -4.86
N ASP A 414 -29.65 15.39 -4.47
CA ASP A 414 -30.49 15.18 -3.28
C ASP A 414 -31.41 13.95 -3.49
N SER A 415 -31.95 13.85 -4.70
CA SER A 415 -32.74 12.70 -5.16
C SER A 415 -32.74 12.57 -6.68
N VAL A 416 -33.05 11.37 -7.17
CA VAL A 416 -33.15 11.05 -8.61
C VAL A 416 -34.41 10.25 -8.90
N ASP A 417 -35.31 10.81 -9.70
CA ASP A 417 -36.55 10.16 -10.14
C ASP A 417 -36.28 9.43 -11.45
N VAL A 418 -36.23 8.10 -11.39
CA VAL A 418 -36.01 7.21 -12.55
C VAL A 418 -37.31 6.62 -13.07
N CYS A 419 -38.44 7.29 -12.81
CA CYS A 419 -39.82 6.88 -13.08
C CYS A 419 -40.31 5.70 -12.24
N SER A 420 -39.52 4.63 -12.11
CA SER A 420 -39.90 3.44 -11.34
C SER A 420 -39.83 3.67 -9.82
N GLU A 421 -38.93 4.54 -9.37
CA GLU A 421 -38.70 4.84 -7.97
C GLU A 421 -37.96 6.18 -7.80
N MET A 422 -37.99 6.69 -6.57
CA MET A 422 -37.19 7.84 -6.13
C MET A 422 -35.95 7.32 -5.42
N ILE A 423 -34.77 7.58 -5.99
CA ILE A 423 -33.48 7.18 -5.44
C ILE A 423 -32.89 8.34 -4.63
N LYS A 424 -32.32 8.05 -3.46
CA LYS A 424 -31.53 8.99 -2.66
C LYS A 424 -30.08 8.50 -2.62
N PRO A 425 -29.11 9.23 -3.20
CA PRO A 425 -27.70 8.82 -3.19
C PRO A 425 -27.02 8.90 -1.82
N GLU A 426 -27.58 9.66 -0.87
CA GLU A 426 -27.06 9.83 0.49
C GLU A 426 -25.61 10.34 0.55
N LEU A 427 -25.22 11.22 -0.38
CA LEU A 427 -23.92 11.90 -0.38
C LEU A 427 -24.00 13.21 0.40
N GLN A 428 -23.13 13.41 1.38
CA GLN A 428 -23.16 14.60 2.24
C GLN A 428 -22.18 15.69 1.78
N ALA A 429 -21.03 15.34 1.19
CA ALA A 429 -20.02 16.35 0.84
C ALA A 429 -19.06 15.89 -0.26
N LYS A 430 -18.50 16.87 -0.99
CA LYS A 430 -17.35 16.70 -1.88
C LYS A 430 -16.09 17.19 -1.15
N ILE A 431 -15.19 16.27 -0.83
CA ILE A 431 -13.94 16.56 -0.13
C ILE A 431 -12.81 16.66 -1.17
N PRO A 432 -12.25 17.85 -1.41
CA PRO A 432 -11.23 18.05 -2.43
C PRO A 432 -9.89 17.40 -2.05
N PHE A 433 -9.20 16.84 -3.04
CA PHE A 433 -7.81 16.40 -2.89
C PHE A 433 -6.87 17.56 -2.53
N ASP A 434 -5.81 17.24 -1.77
CA ASP A 434 -4.74 18.16 -1.36
C ASP A 434 -5.21 19.43 -0.63
N LYS A 435 -6.31 19.32 0.12
CA LYS A 435 -6.89 20.41 0.90
C LYS A 435 -7.32 19.92 2.26
N GLU A 436 -7.03 20.72 3.27
CA GLU A 436 -7.59 20.51 4.60
C GLU A 436 -9.10 20.78 4.55
N TYR A 437 -9.90 19.88 5.13
CA TYR A 437 -11.35 19.97 5.10
C TYR A 437 -11.96 19.48 6.42
N TYR A 438 -12.99 20.18 6.89
CA TYR A 438 -13.74 19.83 8.10
C TYR A 438 -15.19 19.56 7.70
N PHE A 439 -15.64 18.33 7.96
CA PHE A 439 -17.03 17.91 7.78
C PHE A 439 -17.70 17.79 9.16
N ASN A 440 -18.97 18.18 9.27
CA ASN A 440 -19.79 17.96 10.45
C ASN A 440 -21.27 17.93 10.06
N ASP A 441 -21.97 16.82 10.36
CA ASP A 441 -23.42 16.66 10.14
C ASP A 441 -24.26 16.78 11.43
N GLY A 442 -23.64 17.19 12.54
CA GLY A 442 -24.22 17.25 13.88
C GLY A 442 -24.04 15.96 14.70
N HIS A 443 -23.74 14.84 14.05
CA HIS A 443 -23.54 13.54 14.70
C HIS A 443 -22.16 12.94 14.45
N THR A 444 -21.54 13.26 13.32
CA THR A 444 -20.21 12.85 12.92
C THR A 444 -19.46 14.08 12.46
N ALA A 445 -18.33 14.37 13.11
CA ALA A 445 -17.35 15.32 12.62
C ALA A 445 -16.14 14.57 12.08
N ILE A 446 -15.61 15.01 10.94
CA ILE A 446 -14.42 14.42 10.32
C ILE A 446 -13.48 15.53 9.91
N HIS A 447 -12.24 15.46 10.40
CA HIS A 447 -11.14 16.27 9.92
C HIS A 447 -10.34 15.47 8.89
N PHE A 448 -10.25 16.03 7.69
CA PHE A 448 -9.38 15.57 6.62
C PHE A 448 -8.16 16.51 6.56
N PRO A 449 -6.99 16.08 7.06
CA PRO A 449 -5.74 16.77 6.80
C PRO A 449 -5.47 16.93 5.30
N LYS A 450 -4.62 17.89 4.94
CA LYS A 450 -4.28 18.21 3.54
C LYS A 450 -3.88 16.98 2.72
N ASP A 451 -3.11 16.07 3.31
CA ASP A 451 -2.56 14.87 2.68
C ASP A 451 -3.39 13.60 2.97
N ALA A 452 -4.64 13.74 3.42
CA ALA A 452 -5.48 12.60 3.81
C ALA A 452 -5.99 11.77 2.62
N LEU A 453 -6.15 12.37 1.44
CA LEU A 453 -6.80 11.74 0.29
C LEU A 453 -5.83 11.35 -0.82
N LEU A 454 -6.21 10.35 -1.63
CA LEU A 454 -5.52 9.97 -2.87
C LEU A 454 -6.14 10.63 -4.12
N GLU A 455 -7.40 11.04 -4.02
CA GLU A 455 -8.16 11.77 -5.02
C GLU A 455 -9.33 12.50 -4.34
N THR A 456 -10.10 13.30 -5.09
CA THR A 456 -11.33 13.90 -4.57
C THR A 456 -12.30 12.83 -4.10
N LEU A 457 -12.80 12.97 -2.87
CA LEU A 457 -13.71 12.02 -2.24
C LEU A 457 -15.14 12.57 -2.23
N PHE A 458 -16.12 11.72 -2.50
CA PHE A 458 -17.53 12.03 -2.27
C PHE A 458 -17.98 11.32 -1.00
N LEU A 459 -18.15 12.07 0.08
CA LEU A 459 -18.39 11.54 1.42
C LEU A 459 -19.80 10.96 1.54
N HIS A 460 -19.87 9.75 2.11
CA HIS A 460 -21.07 9.08 2.57
C HIS A 460 -20.88 8.67 4.04
N THR A 461 -21.75 9.17 4.92
CA THR A 461 -21.85 8.72 6.32
C THR A 461 -23.22 8.09 6.59
N GLU A 462 -23.24 7.03 7.40
CA GLU A 462 -24.47 6.39 7.88
C GLU A 462 -24.33 6.10 9.38
N ARG A 463 -25.23 6.65 10.19
CA ARG A 463 -25.30 6.36 11.64
C ARG A 463 -26.17 5.15 11.88
N SER A 464 -25.74 4.28 12.78
CA SER A 464 -26.51 3.12 13.19
C SER A 464 -26.23 2.78 14.66
N THR A 465 -26.59 1.57 15.07
CA THR A 465 -26.17 1.02 16.35
C THR A 465 -25.56 -0.36 16.20
N TYR A 466 -24.61 -0.67 17.08
CA TYR A 466 -24.01 -1.98 17.23
C TYR A 466 -24.20 -2.45 18.67
N TYR A 467 -25.05 -3.47 18.87
CA TYR A 467 -25.50 -3.90 20.20
C TYR A 467 -26.00 -2.73 21.07
N ASN A 468 -26.91 -1.92 20.51
CA ASN A 468 -27.49 -0.72 21.14
C ASN A 468 -26.47 0.37 21.51
N ARG A 469 -25.27 0.35 20.93
CA ARG A 469 -24.28 1.43 21.08
C ARG A 469 -24.15 2.19 19.77
N PRO A 470 -23.92 3.51 19.79
CA PRO A 470 -23.72 4.29 18.57
C PRO A 470 -22.62 3.71 17.68
N SER A 471 -22.86 3.73 16.37
CA SER A 471 -21.89 3.38 15.34
C SER A 471 -22.01 4.32 14.13
N VAL A 472 -20.92 4.43 13.37
CA VAL A 472 -20.88 5.20 12.13
C VAL A 472 -20.19 4.41 11.03
N LYS A 473 -20.80 4.38 9.86
CA LYS A 473 -20.23 3.88 8.62
C LYS A 473 -19.76 5.07 7.79
N ILE A 474 -18.52 5.05 7.31
CA ILE A 474 -17.93 6.13 6.50
C ILE A 474 -17.35 5.52 5.23
N ASN A 475 -17.91 5.85 4.06
CA ASN A 475 -17.50 5.38 2.72
C ASN A 475 -17.23 3.86 2.59
N ASP A 476 -17.82 3.06 3.46
CA ASP A 476 -17.64 1.61 3.47
C ASP A 476 -18.39 1.00 2.27
N ASP A 477 -17.80 -0.02 1.63
CA ASP A 477 -18.23 -0.66 0.36
C ASP A 477 -18.04 0.14 -0.96
N ARG A 478 -17.36 1.29 -0.94
CA ARG A 478 -17.17 2.13 -2.14
C ARG A 478 -15.85 1.92 -2.88
N GLY A 479 -14.91 1.19 -2.28
CA GLY A 479 -13.56 1.01 -2.85
C GLY A 479 -12.68 2.26 -2.74
N ASP A 480 -13.10 3.25 -1.95
CA ASP A 480 -12.34 4.47 -1.69
C ASP A 480 -11.16 4.21 -0.73
N TYR A 481 -10.10 5.02 -0.86
CA TYR A 481 -8.87 4.86 -0.08
C TYR A 481 -8.35 6.21 0.43
N LEU A 482 -8.04 6.29 1.72
CA LEU A 482 -7.37 7.44 2.36
C LEU A 482 -5.84 7.38 2.22
N ARG A 483 -5.13 8.39 1.71
CA ARG A 483 -3.66 8.41 1.74
C ARG A 483 -3.09 8.34 3.17
N ASN A 484 -3.63 9.14 4.08
CA ASN A 484 -3.19 9.25 5.47
C ASN A 484 -4.37 9.25 6.44
N GLU A 485 -4.07 9.34 7.74
CA GLU A 485 -5.10 9.29 8.77
C GLU A 485 -6.04 10.49 8.69
N ILE A 486 -7.33 10.22 8.86
CA ILE A 486 -8.35 11.23 9.20
C ILE A 486 -8.65 11.11 10.70
N GLU A 487 -9.14 12.20 11.28
CA GLU A 487 -9.68 12.20 12.63
C GLU A 487 -11.21 12.24 12.57
N VAL A 488 -11.86 11.37 13.32
CA VAL A 488 -13.31 11.21 13.35
C VAL A 488 -13.77 11.41 14.79
N SER A 489 -14.74 12.30 15.00
CA SER A 489 -15.47 12.46 16.26
C SER A 489 -16.90 11.98 16.06
N MET A 490 -17.29 10.96 16.81
CA MET A 490 -18.63 10.37 16.77
C MET A 490 -19.43 10.82 18.00
N ASP A 491 -20.64 11.31 17.77
CA ASP A 491 -21.62 11.58 18.80
C ASP A 491 -22.06 10.27 19.50
N VAL A 492 -21.83 10.23 20.80
CA VAL A 492 -22.14 9.12 21.71
C VAL A 492 -22.93 9.61 22.91
N SER A 493 -23.63 10.73 22.78
CA SER A 493 -24.46 11.31 23.84
C SER A 493 -25.57 10.38 24.34
N GLU A 494 -26.04 9.47 23.50
CA GLU A 494 -27.03 8.43 23.83
C GLU A 494 -26.43 7.22 24.57
N TYR A 495 -25.10 7.14 24.71
CA TYR A 495 -24.44 6.06 25.43
C TYR A 495 -24.40 6.34 26.93
N ASP A 496 -25.14 5.54 27.70
CA ASP A 496 -25.28 5.64 29.16
C ASP A 496 -24.43 4.61 29.95
N GLY A 497 -23.69 3.76 29.23
CA GLY A 497 -22.87 2.71 29.83
C GLY A 497 -21.54 3.22 30.43
N ALA A 498 -20.87 2.34 31.18
CA ALA A 498 -19.52 2.60 31.69
C ALA A 498 -18.52 2.70 30.53
N LYS A 499 -17.75 3.78 30.50
CA LYS A 499 -16.77 4.09 29.44
C LYS A 499 -15.45 3.33 29.60
N ASP A 500 -15.18 2.81 30.80
CA ASP A 500 -13.98 2.03 31.08
C ASP A 500 -13.93 0.79 30.18
N HIS A 501 -12.78 0.61 29.53
CA HIS A 501 -12.52 -0.47 28.57
C HIS A 501 -13.44 -0.49 27.34
N VAL A 502 -14.11 0.64 27.02
CA VAL A 502 -14.92 0.80 25.82
C VAL A 502 -14.21 1.72 24.84
N ASP A 503 -13.82 1.14 23.70
CA ASP A 503 -13.05 1.81 22.67
C ASP A 503 -13.71 1.67 21.30
N VAL A 504 -13.24 2.45 20.33
CA VAL A 504 -13.65 2.34 18.93
C VAL A 504 -12.89 1.21 18.24
N TYR A 505 -13.64 0.41 17.48
CA TYR A 505 -13.12 -0.62 16.61
C TYR A 505 -13.65 -0.42 15.20
N GLN A 506 -12.81 -0.70 14.21
CA GLN A 506 -13.28 -0.92 12.84
C GLN A 506 -13.84 -2.35 12.73
N LEU A 507 -15.10 -2.47 12.32
CA LEU A 507 -15.80 -3.74 12.12
C LEU A 507 -15.72 -4.16 10.64
N TYR A 508 -15.25 -5.38 10.39
CA TYR A 508 -15.20 -5.98 9.06
C TYR A 508 -16.38 -6.94 8.85
N ASN A 509 -16.76 -7.17 7.58
CA ASN A 509 -17.88 -8.04 7.20
C ASN A 509 -17.80 -9.48 7.72
N ASN A 510 -16.59 -9.99 8.02
CA ASN A 510 -16.38 -11.31 8.62
C ASN A 510 -16.50 -11.32 10.16
N GLY A 511 -16.89 -10.19 10.77
CA GLY A 511 -17.01 -10.01 12.21
C GLY A 511 -15.70 -9.67 12.94
N TYR A 512 -14.55 -9.67 12.22
CA TYR A 512 -13.27 -9.23 12.75
C TYR A 512 -13.34 -7.75 13.16
N LYS A 513 -12.71 -7.42 14.29
CA LYS A 513 -12.69 -6.08 14.87
C LYS A 513 -11.24 -5.66 15.00
N ARG A 514 -10.91 -4.51 14.43
CA ARG A 514 -9.59 -3.91 14.57
C ARG A 514 -9.67 -2.77 15.57
N PHE A 515 -8.88 -2.86 16.64
CA PHE A 515 -8.78 -1.80 17.64
C PHE A 515 -8.27 -0.49 17.02
N LEU A 516 -8.96 0.61 17.32
CA LEU A 516 -8.53 1.98 17.01
C LEU A 516 -8.31 2.83 18.28
N GLY A 517 -8.91 2.42 19.40
CA GLY A 517 -8.91 3.20 20.64
C GLY A 517 -9.95 4.31 20.60
N GLY A 518 -9.67 5.42 21.28
CA GLY A 518 -10.50 6.61 21.22
C GLY A 518 -10.29 7.49 22.45
N GLN A 519 -10.58 8.78 22.30
CA GLN A 519 -10.59 9.74 23.39
C GLN A 519 -12.04 10.17 23.65
N TRP A 520 -12.54 9.83 24.82
CA TRP A 520 -13.87 10.25 25.28
C TRP A 520 -13.83 11.71 25.73
N ASN A 521 -14.65 12.55 25.10
CA ASN A 521 -14.82 13.97 25.45
C ASN A 521 -16.31 14.28 25.44
N ASP A 522 -16.91 14.68 26.57
CA ASP A 522 -18.30 15.14 26.75
C ASP A 522 -19.29 14.85 25.60
N GLY A 523 -19.89 13.65 25.61
CA GLY A 523 -20.89 13.24 24.62
C GLY A 523 -20.33 12.81 23.26
N GLN A 524 -19.00 12.79 23.09
CA GLN A 524 -18.31 12.38 21.88
C GLN A 524 -17.16 11.41 22.17
N ILE A 525 -16.77 10.64 21.17
CA ILE A 525 -15.52 9.88 21.14
C ILE A 525 -14.74 10.22 19.86
N THR A 526 -13.47 10.59 20.01
CA THR A 526 -12.59 10.97 18.90
C THR A 526 -11.53 9.91 18.66
N PHE A 527 -11.32 9.51 17.41
CA PHE A 527 -10.34 8.50 17.02
C PHE A 527 -9.75 8.80 15.65
N LYS A 528 -8.62 8.18 15.34
CA LYS A 528 -7.97 8.29 14.02
C LYS A 528 -8.10 6.99 13.25
N THR A 529 -8.23 7.11 11.93
CA THR A 529 -8.27 5.95 11.04
C THR A 529 -7.61 6.25 9.70
N LYS A 530 -6.95 5.23 9.14
CA LYS A 530 -6.36 5.24 7.78
C LYS A 530 -7.21 4.47 6.75
N TYR A 531 -8.38 4.01 7.18
CA TYR A 531 -9.29 3.21 6.36
C TYR A 531 -10.71 3.73 6.54
N PHE A 532 -11.46 3.82 5.44
CA PHE A 532 -12.92 3.89 5.49
C PHE A 532 -13.49 2.57 6.00
N GLY A 533 -14.73 2.58 6.49
CA GLY A 533 -15.31 1.40 7.11
C GLY A 533 -16.46 1.71 8.06
N THR A 534 -16.92 0.66 8.74
CA THR A 534 -17.86 0.74 9.85
C THR A 534 -17.10 0.80 11.18
N PHE A 535 -17.42 1.78 12.02
CA PHE A 535 -16.79 2.02 13.32
C PHE A 535 -17.81 1.84 14.45
N VAL A 536 -17.45 1.06 15.45
CA VAL A 536 -18.35 0.60 16.52
C VAL A 536 -17.69 0.71 17.89
N LEU A 537 -18.50 0.90 18.95
CA LEU A 537 -18.05 0.83 20.34
C LEU A 537 -18.07 -0.60 20.87
N VAL A 538 -16.93 -1.07 21.37
CA VAL A 538 -16.77 -2.44 21.89
C VAL A 538 -16.08 -2.40 23.24
N LYS A 539 -16.61 -3.20 24.18
CA LYS A 539 -16.06 -3.36 25.53
C LYS A 539 -15.08 -4.53 25.56
N ASP A 540 -13.92 -4.32 26.20
CA ASP A 540 -12.89 -5.34 26.41
C ASP A 540 -12.44 -5.41 27.88
N ASP A 541 -13.10 -6.20 28.72
CA ASP A 541 -12.72 -6.37 30.14
C ASP A 541 -11.80 -7.58 30.38
N THR A 542 -11.24 -8.20 29.35
CA THR A 542 -10.49 -9.46 29.50
C THR A 542 -9.00 -9.18 29.55
N PRO A 543 -8.30 -9.41 30.68
CA PRO A 543 -6.86 -9.24 30.72
C PRO A 543 -6.10 -10.16 29.77
N PRO A 544 -4.92 -9.73 29.28
CA PRO A 544 -4.01 -10.61 28.55
C PRO A 544 -3.70 -11.90 29.30
N SER A 545 -3.47 -12.97 28.55
CA SER A 545 -2.97 -14.22 29.11
C SER A 545 -1.44 -14.27 29.08
N ILE A 546 -0.83 -14.71 30.19
CA ILE A 546 0.61 -15.01 30.29
C ILE A 546 0.77 -16.50 30.56
N ARG A 547 1.41 -17.22 29.64
CA ARG A 547 1.63 -18.67 29.75
C ARG A 547 3.13 -19.00 29.74
N PRO A 548 3.68 -19.57 30.82
CA PRO A 548 5.07 -20.01 30.84
C PRO A 548 5.37 -21.07 29.77
N ILE A 549 6.42 -20.86 28.98
CA ILE A 549 7.00 -21.90 28.11
C ILE A 549 8.19 -22.54 28.83
N ARG A 550 9.10 -21.71 29.35
CA ARG A 550 10.23 -22.14 30.17
C ARG A 550 10.62 -21.02 31.13
N VAL A 551 10.71 -21.35 32.41
CA VAL A 551 11.07 -20.38 33.46
C VAL A 551 12.05 -21.07 34.42
N ASN A 552 13.32 -20.78 34.24
CA ASN A 552 14.42 -21.25 35.08
C ASN A 552 15.59 -20.24 35.04
N SER A 553 16.65 -20.51 35.80
CA SER A 553 17.84 -19.65 35.88
C SER A 553 18.54 -19.40 34.54
N SER A 554 18.32 -20.24 33.52
CA SER A 554 18.95 -20.07 32.21
C SER A 554 18.05 -19.37 31.19
N GLN A 555 16.74 -19.52 31.29
CA GLN A 555 15.79 -19.05 30.28
C GLN A 555 14.44 -18.67 30.89
N LEU A 556 13.96 -17.48 30.52
CA LEU A 556 12.65 -16.94 30.87
C LEU A 556 11.90 -16.66 29.57
N ARG A 557 10.91 -17.50 29.27
CA ARG A 557 10.18 -17.50 28.00
C ARG A 557 8.71 -17.81 28.23
N PHE A 558 7.84 -17.05 27.60
CA PHE A 558 6.38 -17.08 27.77
C PHE A 558 5.67 -16.95 26.42
N THR A 559 4.42 -17.39 26.38
CA THR A 559 3.44 -16.93 25.40
C THR A 559 2.58 -15.85 26.05
N ILE A 560 2.40 -14.72 25.36
CA ILE A 560 1.45 -13.66 25.72
C ILE A 560 0.42 -13.51 24.61
N ARG A 561 -0.85 -13.40 24.98
CA ARG A 561 -1.96 -13.21 24.03
C ARG A 561 -3.05 -12.34 24.62
N ASP A 562 -3.65 -11.56 23.75
CA ASP A 562 -4.87 -10.81 23.99
C ASP A 562 -5.97 -11.32 23.03
N ASN A 563 -7.24 -11.24 23.44
CA ASN A 563 -8.38 -11.76 22.67
C ASN A 563 -9.11 -10.70 21.84
N LEU A 564 -8.83 -9.40 22.00
CA LEU A 564 -9.57 -8.35 21.32
C LEU A 564 -8.73 -7.07 21.04
N SER A 565 -8.40 -6.28 22.06
CA SER A 565 -7.74 -4.97 21.87
C SER A 565 -6.27 -5.05 21.44
N GLY A 566 -5.62 -6.20 21.63
CA GLY A 566 -4.22 -6.44 21.33
C GLY A 566 -3.27 -6.01 22.47
N ILE A 567 -2.02 -6.44 22.42
CA ILE A 567 -1.02 -6.11 23.45
C ILE A 567 -0.48 -4.68 23.22
N LYS A 568 -0.61 -3.82 24.24
CA LYS A 568 -0.08 -2.45 24.22
C LYS A 568 1.36 -2.38 24.65
N ARG A 569 1.68 -3.00 25.79
CA ARG A 569 3.02 -2.98 26.37
C ARG A 569 3.28 -4.19 27.26
N PHE A 570 4.55 -4.50 27.43
CA PHE A 570 5.03 -5.50 28.36
C PHE A 570 6.32 -5.01 29.01
N GLU A 571 6.52 -5.37 30.27
CA GLU A 571 7.75 -5.09 31.01
C GLU A 571 8.10 -6.30 31.88
N ALA A 572 9.40 -6.54 32.07
CA ALA A 572 9.86 -7.50 33.05
C ALA A 572 10.93 -6.91 33.96
N ARG A 573 10.93 -7.39 35.20
CA ARG A 573 11.88 -6.97 36.23
C ARG A 573 12.41 -8.16 37.01
N ILE A 574 13.65 -8.09 37.45
CA ILE A 574 14.27 -9.02 38.40
C ILE A 574 14.78 -8.21 39.60
N ASP A 575 14.25 -8.50 40.79
CA ASP A 575 14.51 -7.71 42.01
C ASP A 575 14.28 -6.20 41.79
N GLY A 576 13.23 -5.87 41.04
CA GLY A 576 12.85 -4.50 40.70
C GLY A 576 13.66 -3.86 39.56
N LYS A 577 14.75 -4.48 39.08
CA LYS A 577 15.56 -3.99 37.97
C LYS A 577 14.99 -4.44 36.63
N TRP A 578 14.87 -3.51 35.68
CA TRP A 578 14.37 -3.79 34.33
C TRP A 578 15.25 -4.80 33.59
N VAL A 579 14.63 -5.65 32.77
CA VAL A 579 15.34 -6.59 31.88
C VAL A 579 14.80 -6.50 30.46
N ILE A 580 15.72 -6.57 29.49
CA ILE A 580 15.38 -6.54 28.07
C ILE A 580 14.51 -7.76 27.73
N LEU A 581 13.38 -7.51 27.08
CA LEU A 581 12.51 -8.50 26.49
C LEU A 581 12.56 -8.41 24.96
N ARG A 582 12.44 -9.56 24.32
CA ARG A 582 12.26 -9.70 22.88
C ARG A 582 10.91 -10.32 22.63
N PHE A 583 10.18 -9.81 21.65
CA PHE A 583 8.85 -10.27 21.31
C PHE A 583 8.74 -10.66 19.83
N GLU A 584 8.20 -11.85 19.60
CA GLU A 584 7.84 -12.37 18.28
C GLU A 584 6.31 -12.48 18.24
N HIS A 585 5.69 -11.46 17.66
CA HIS A 585 4.24 -11.25 17.73
C HIS A 585 3.43 -12.33 17.00
N LYS A 586 3.98 -12.99 15.96
CA LYS A 586 3.24 -13.97 15.15
C LYS A 586 2.82 -15.18 15.98
N ASN A 587 3.68 -15.62 16.89
CA ASN A 587 3.38 -16.71 17.82
C ASN A 587 3.03 -16.22 19.23
N GLY A 588 3.07 -14.91 19.46
CA GLY A 588 2.91 -14.29 20.78
C GLY A 588 4.00 -14.72 21.75
N VAL A 589 5.23 -14.97 21.29
CA VAL A 589 6.32 -15.49 22.13
C VAL A 589 7.19 -14.35 22.61
N ILE A 590 7.40 -14.28 23.93
CA ILE A 590 8.26 -13.29 24.56
C ILE A 590 9.36 -13.99 25.39
N TRP A 591 10.57 -13.43 25.39
CA TRP A 591 11.70 -13.96 26.18
C TRP A 591 12.66 -12.87 26.61
N THR A 592 13.41 -13.13 27.68
CA THR A 592 14.48 -12.21 28.12
C THR A 592 15.71 -12.30 27.22
N GLN A 593 16.25 -11.15 26.82
CA GLN A 593 17.55 -11.06 26.15
C GLN A 593 18.64 -11.00 27.21
N LYS A 594 19.47 -12.05 27.28
CA LYS A 594 20.64 -12.02 28.14
C LYS A 594 21.76 -11.19 27.50
N GLN A 595 22.43 -10.39 28.32
CA GLN A 595 23.65 -9.67 27.94
C GLN A 595 24.91 -10.52 28.20
N ASP A 596 24.84 -11.49 29.12
CA ASP A 596 25.90 -12.42 29.47
C ASP A 596 25.36 -13.84 29.75
N ASN A 597 26.23 -14.78 30.08
CA ASN A 597 25.83 -16.16 30.40
C ASN A 597 25.42 -16.36 31.87
N ALA A 598 25.29 -15.30 32.67
CA ALA A 598 24.99 -15.44 34.09
C ALA A 598 23.58 -16.03 34.31
N PRO A 599 23.38 -16.89 35.33
CA PRO A 599 22.06 -17.39 35.68
C PRO A 599 21.19 -16.26 36.25
N PHE A 600 19.92 -16.20 35.85
CA PHE A 600 18.92 -15.37 36.49
C PHE A 600 18.71 -15.82 37.93
N LYS A 601 18.66 -14.86 38.85
CA LYS A 601 18.43 -15.05 40.28
C LYS A 601 17.57 -13.90 40.80
N GLY A 602 16.74 -14.17 41.80
CA GLY A 602 15.91 -13.14 42.43
C GLY A 602 14.43 -13.28 42.10
N GLN A 603 13.66 -12.26 42.43
CA GLN A 603 12.22 -12.21 42.18
C GLN A 603 11.96 -11.67 40.77
N PHE A 604 11.50 -12.55 39.87
CA PHE A 604 11.08 -12.17 38.52
C PHE A 604 9.61 -11.76 38.50
N GLU A 605 9.32 -10.72 37.73
CA GLU A 605 7.98 -10.25 37.40
C GLU A 605 7.89 -9.95 35.90
N LEU A 606 6.83 -10.42 35.25
CA LEU A 606 6.43 -10.06 33.90
C LEU A 606 5.03 -9.46 33.94
N LYS A 607 4.90 -8.22 33.49
CA LYS A 607 3.64 -7.50 33.39
C LYS A 607 3.29 -7.26 31.93
N VAL A 608 2.04 -7.51 31.58
CA VAL A 608 1.50 -7.37 30.22
C VAL A 608 0.21 -6.56 30.29
N ILE A 609 0.08 -5.57 29.42
CA ILE A 609 -1.05 -4.64 29.38
C ILE A 609 -1.57 -4.59 27.95
N ASP A 610 -2.89 -4.74 27.78
CA ASP A 610 -3.55 -4.60 26.48
C ASP A 610 -3.86 -3.14 26.12
N ASN A 611 -4.44 -2.93 24.94
CA ASN A 611 -4.79 -1.59 24.50
C ASN A 611 -6.01 -0.99 25.22
N ALA A 612 -6.92 -1.83 25.72
CA ALA A 612 -8.07 -1.42 26.54
C ALA A 612 -7.67 -1.05 27.99
N GLY A 613 -6.45 -1.37 28.43
CA GLY A 613 -5.93 -1.06 29.76
C GLY A 613 -5.98 -2.20 30.78
N ASN A 614 -6.44 -3.40 30.42
CA ASN A 614 -6.39 -4.54 31.32
C ASN A 614 -4.94 -5.01 31.53
N THR A 615 -4.67 -5.53 32.73
CA THR A 615 -3.30 -5.90 33.14
C THR A 615 -3.25 -7.33 33.64
N ALA A 616 -2.21 -8.06 33.23
CA ALA A 616 -1.84 -9.35 33.79
C ALA A 616 -0.40 -9.33 34.31
N VAL A 617 -0.16 -10.02 35.42
CA VAL A 617 1.16 -10.11 36.07
C VAL A 617 1.49 -11.59 36.34
N PHE A 618 2.70 -12.00 35.97
CA PHE A 618 3.29 -13.27 36.36
C PHE A 618 4.52 -13.01 37.23
N SER A 619 4.58 -13.65 38.41
CA SER A 619 5.71 -13.48 39.33
C SER A 619 6.26 -14.84 39.78
N ARG A 620 7.60 -14.98 39.83
CA ARG A 620 8.28 -16.20 40.27
C ARG A 620 9.67 -15.92 40.83
N LYS A 621 10.02 -16.61 41.92
CA LYS A 621 11.39 -16.65 42.44
C LYS A 621 12.26 -17.60 41.59
N LEU A 622 13.41 -17.11 41.13
CA LEU A 622 14.33 -17.81 40.20
C LEU A 622 15.52 -18.47 40.88
#